data_AF-A0A8U0PGE7-F1
#
_entry.id   AF-A0A8U0PGE7-F1
#
_cell.length_a   1.000
_cell.length_b   1.000
_cell.length_c   1.000
_cell.angle_alpha   90.00
_cell.angle_beta   90.00
_cell.angle_gamma   90.00
#
_symmetry.space_group_name_H-M   'P 1'
#
loop_
_entity.id
_entity.type
_entity.pdbx_description
1 polymer ?
#
loop_
_entity_poly.entity_id
_entity_poly.type
_entity_poly.pdbx_seq_one_letter_code
_entity_poly.pdbx_strand_id
1 'polypeptide(L)'
;MSSHLSPRNAKDQPRTRKSSTDSSPAKPSPTSRSLKHERVSRLDSSGAYDREAYDARRENRMAARKKAEEEAGCTDYKKMYEEALSTNERLKSRLQGSKQELVLVQTQLERVTQRKITMTERSNERSMLETEKRETRVLQKKISDMEDEVKVQTELKNENQRLKDENGALIRVISKLSK
;
A
#
# COMPACT_ATOMS: atom_id res chain seq x y z
N MET A 1 -0.60 -13.35 -32.98
CA MET A 1 0.03 -12.03 -32.71
C MET A 1 -1.07 -11.00 -32.63
N SER A 2 -1.51 -10.62 -31.43
CA SER A 2 -2.43 -9.50 -31.23
C SER A 2 -1.97 -8.69 -30.04
N SER A 3 -1.84 -7.40 -30.32
CA SER A 3 -1.15 -6.36 -29.58
C SER A 3 -1.93 -5.80 -28.40
N HIS A 4 -1.13 -5.39 -27.40
CA HIS A 4 -1.37 -4.47 -26.30
C HIS A 4 -2.55 -3.51 -26.42
N LEU A 5 -3.17 -3.22 -25.27
CA LEU A 5 -3.56 -1.86 -24.83
C LEU A 5 -3.89 -1.89 -23.32
N SER A 6 -2.96 -1.38 -22.51
CA SER A 6 -3.21 -1.00 -21.11
C SER A 6 -3.47 0.50 -21.04
N PRO A 7 -4.51 0.99 -20.35
CA PRO A 7 -4.63 2.42 -20.08
C PRO A 7 -3.82 2.81 -18.84
N ARG A 8 -2.88 3.73 -19.03
CA ARG A 8 -2.33 4.63 -18.00
C ARG A 8 -3.46 5.49 -17.45
N ASN A 9 -3.65 5.52 -16.13
CA ASN A 9 -4.38 6.60 -15.48
C ASN A 9 -3.44 7.46 -14.65
N ALA A 10 -3.46 8.74 -14.98
CA ALA A 10 -2.61 9.79 -14.48
C ALA A 10 -3.11 10.30 -13.11
N LYS A 11 -2.21 10.22 -12.12
CA LYS A 11 -1.73 11.33 -11.28
C LYS A 11 -2.67 12.56 -11.14
N ASP A 12 -3.45 12.56 -10.06
CA ASP A 12 -3.98 13.79 -9.46
C ASP A 12 -3.50 13.88 -7.99
N GLN A 13 -2.54 14.78 -7.75
CA GLN A 13 -2.24 15.33 -6.42
C GLN A 13 -2.51 16.83 -6.48
N PRO A 14 -3.35 17.40 -5.61
CA PRO A 14 -3.50 18.84 -5.53
C PRO A 14 -2.30 19.47 -4.81
N ARG A 15 -1.58 20.33 -5.54
CA ARG A 15 -0.59 21.29 -5.02
C ARG A 15 -1.27 22.29 -4.08
N THR A 16 -0.96 22.23 -2.79
CA THR A 16 -1.23 23.35 -1.88
C THR A 16 -0.09 24.37 -2.01
N ARG A 17 -0.40 25.53 -2.61
CA ARG A 17 0.52 26.67 -2.71
C ARG A 17 0.54 27.41 -1.37
N LYS A 18 1.75 27.64 -0.86
CA LYS A 18 2.07 28.63 0.19
C LYS A 18 1.62 30.02 -0.27
N SER A 19 0.87 30.73 0.59
CA SER A 19 0.72 32.18 0.54
C SER A 19 1.36 32.77 1.79
N SER A 20 2.54 33.35 1.62
CA SER A 20 3.17 34.29 2.55
C SER A 20 2.47 35.64 2.41
N THR A 21 1.76 36.07 3.43
CA THR A 21 1.33 37.47 3.59
C THR A 21 2.24 38.13 4.61
N ASP A 22 3.18 38.88 4.06
CA ASP A 22 3.92 39.97 4.66
C ASP A 22 2.93 41.05 5.13
N SER A 23 3.02 41.45 6.39
CA SER A 23 2.31 42.61 6.92
C SER A 23 3.14 43.21 8.04
N SER A 24 3.95 44.18 7.64
CA SER A 24 4.72 45.09 8.49
C SER A 24 3.82 45.89 9.44
N PRO A 25 4.19 46.07 10.73
CA PRO A 25 3.63 47.12 11.54
C PRO A 25 4.51 48.38 11.49
N ALA A 26 3.82 49.51 11.34
CA ALA A 26 4.29 50.87 11.18
C ALA A 26 5.33 51.33 12.21
N LYS A 27 6.31 52.09 11.70
CA LYS A 27 7.22 52.95 12.47
C LYS A 27 6.46 54.19 12.98
N PRO A 28 6.59 54.60 14.25
CA PRO A 28 6.26 55.96 14.63
C PRO A 28 7.44 56.91 14.36
N SER A 29 7.15 57.99 13.63
CA SER A 29 8.04 59.12 13.33
C SER A 29 8.56 59.82 14.59
N PRO A 30 9.79 60.36 14.61
CA PRO A 30 10.32 61.10 15.74
C PRO A 30 9.75 62.53 15.72
N THR A 31 8.86 62.86 16.65
CA THR A 31 8.51 64.26 16.94
C THR A 31 9.72 64.99 17.49
N SER A 32 10.27 65.90 16.69
CA SER A 32 11.21 66.93 17.10
C SER A 32 10.55 67.89 18.09
N ARG A 33 10.87 67.76 19.38
CA ARG A 33 10.67 68.85 20.35
C ARG A 33 12.03 69.42 20.70
N SER A 34 12.37 70.50 19.99
CA SER A 34 13.38 71.47 20.42
C SER A 34 12.79 72.27 21.58
N LEU A 35 13.21 71.97 22.80
CA LEU A 35 13.04 72.84 23.94
C LEU A 35 14.39 72.99 24.63
N LYS A 36 14.89 74.21 24.47
CA LYS A 36 16.09 74.77 25.06
C LYS A 36 16.01 74.60 26.58
N HIS A 37 16.87 73.76 27.17
CA HIS A 37 17.28 73.92 28.56
C HIS A 37 18.72 74.42 28.60
N GLU A 38 18.76 75.74 28.45
CA GLU A 38 19.58 76.69 29.16
C GLU A 38 20.38 76.12 30.34
N ARG A 39 21.71 76.22 30.18
CA ARG A 39 22.75 76.36 31.20
C ARG A 39 22.34 76.12 32.65
N VAL A 40 22.84 75.04 33.21
CA VAL A 40 23.34 75.04 34.59
C VAL A 40 24.69 74.32 34.63
N SER A 41 25.73 74.98 34.12
CA SER A 41 27.10 74.68 34.55
C SER A 41 27.29 75.28 35.93
N ARG A 42 26.85 74.56 36.96
CA ARG A 42 27.32 74.76 38.34
C ARG A 42 28.57 73.89 38.47
N LEU A 43 29.74 74.51 38.28
CA LEU A 43 30.93 74.03 38.97
C LEU A 43 30.66 74.29 40.46
N ASP A 44 30.11 73.28 41.12
CA ASP A 44 30.22 73.14 42.56
C ASP A 44 31.18 71.96 42.81
N SER A 45 32.13 72.20 43.70
CA SER A 45 33.24 71.30 44.02
C SER A 45 32.76 70.17 44.93
N SER A 46 31.81 69.38 44.40
CA SER A 46 31.23 68.19 45.03
C SER A 46 30.80 67.14 43.99
N GLY A 47 31.33 67.23 42.76
CA GLY A 47 30.81 66.51 41.59
C GLY A 47 31.59 65.26 41.16
N ALA A 48 32.70 64.91 41.83
CA ALA A 48 33.42 63.68 41.52
C ALA A 48 32.59 62.48 41.98
N TYR A 49 32.27 62.42 43.26
CA TYR A 49 31.53 61.32 43.88
C TYR A 49 30.10 61.13 43.34
N ASP A 50 29.42 62.21 42.93
CA ASP A 50 28.10 62.14 42.28
C ASP A 50 28.19 61.65 40.83
N ARG A 51 29.27 61.99 40.12
CA ARG A 51 29.52 61.50 38.75
C ARG A 51 29.96 60.05 38.74
N GLU A 52 30.84 59.65 39.66
CA GLU A 52 31.22 58.25 39.87
C GLU A 52 30.02 57.40 40.28
N ALA A 53 29.13 57.91 41.15
CA ALA A 53 27.89 57.22 41.50
C ALA A 53 26.92 57.10 40.31
N TYR A 54 26.81 58.15 39.47
CA TYR A 54 26.03 58.10 38.25
C TYR A 54 26.59 57.11 37.23
N ASP A 55 27.91 57.11 37.03
CA ASP A 55 28.61 56.21 36.11
C ASP A 55 28.52 54.76 36.59
N ALA A 56 28.68 54.49 37.89
CA ALA A 56 28.46 53.16 38.48
C ALA A 56 27.00 52.70 38.35
N ARG A 57 26.02 53.60 38.47
CA ARG A 57 24.60 53.28 38.28
C ARG A 57 24.28 53.00 36.82
N ARG A 58 24.91 53.71 35.89
CA ARG A 58 24.81 53.48 34.45
C ARG A 58 25.46 52.15 34.06
N GLU A 59 26.64 51.85 34.59
CA GLU A 59 27.34 50.59 34.38
C GLU A 59 26.52 49.40 34.89
N ASN A 60 25.98 49.49 36.12
CA ASN A 60 25.08 48.48 36.67
C ASN A 60 23.82 48.26 35.81
N ARG A 61 23.24 49.33 35.24
CA ARG A 61 22.11 49.20 34.31
C ARG A 61 22.51 48.48 33.02
N MET A 62 23.71 48.75 32.50
CA MET A 62 24.22 48.07 31.30
C MET A 62 24.55 46.59 31.57
N ALA A 63 25.15 46.28 32.72
CA ALA A 63 25.41 44.92 33.16
C ALA A 63 24.11 44.13 33.38
N ALA A 64 23.11 44.73 34.02
CA ALA A 64 21.78 44.11 34.20
C ALA A 64 21.08 43.85 32.87
N ARG A 65 21.19 44.79 31.90
CA ARG A 65 20.65 44.59 30.54
C ARG A 65 21.34 43.45 29.81
N LYS A 66 22.68 43.41 29.84
CA LYS A 66 23.46 42.33 29.22
C LYS A 66 23.12 40.97 29.83
N LYS A 67 23.02 40.90 31.16
CA LYS A 67 22.60 39.69 31.88
C LYS A 67 21.18 39.24 31.51
N ALA A 68 20.23 40.17 31.43
CA ALA A 68 18.86 39.85 31.01
C ALA A 68 18.79 39.34 29.56
N GLU A 69 19.63 39.87 28.67
CA GLU A 69 19.74 39.44 27.27
C GLU A 69 20.38 38.05 27.16
N GLU A 70 21.43 37.77 27.93
CA GLU A 70 22.06 36.44 28.03
C GLU A 70 21.10 35.39 28.63
N GLU A 71 20.37 35.73 29.69
CA GLU A 71 19.35 34.86 30.31
C GLU A 71 18.17 34.59 29.36
N ALA A 72 17.73 35.59 28.59
CA ALA A 72 16.70 35.42 27.57
C ALA A 72 17.16 34.45 26.46
N GLY A 73 18.37 34.64 25.94
CA GLY A 73 18.95 33.74 24.93
C GLY A 73 19.09 32.31 25.42
N CYS A 74 19.60 32.11 26.64
CA CYS A 74 19.71 30.78 27.27
C CYS A 74 18.33 30.11 27.42
N THR A 75 17.33 30.87 27.86
CA THR A 75 15.96 30.39 28.03
C THR A 75 15.34 29.99 26.68
N ASP A 76 15.58 30.76 25.62
CA ASP A 76 15.08 30.46 24.28
C ASP A 76 15.75 29.22 23.66
N TYR A 77 17.07 29.05 23.82
CA TYR A 77 17.74 27.82 23.38
C TYR A 77 17.24 26.57 24.11
N LYS A 78 17.01 26.68 25.42
CA LYS A 78 16.46 25.58 26.22
C LYS A 78 15.07 25.18 25.72
N LYS A 79 14.17 26.15 25.48
CA LYS A 79 12.83 25.89 24.93
C LYS A 79 12.90 25.21 23.56
N MET A 80 13.72 25.72 22.64
CA MET A 80 13.88 25.14 21.30
C MET A 80 14.39 23.70 21.36
N TYR A 81 15.30 23.39 22.28
CA TYR A 81 15.79 22.04 22.50
C TYR A 81 14.71 21.10 23.06
N GLU A 82 13.93 21.56 24.05
CA GLU A 82 12.81 20.79 24.59
C GLU A 82 11.73 20.53 23.54
N GLU A 83 11.40 21.52 22.71
CA GLU A 83 10.50 21.37 21.56
C GLU A 83 11.05 20.37 20.53
N ALA A 84 12.35 20.45 20.20
CA ALA A 84 13.00 19.51 19.30
C ALA A 84 12.97 18.07 19.84
N LEU A 85 13.17 17.87 21.14
CA LEU A 85 13.04 16.56 21.78
C LEU A 85 11.60 16.04 21.71
N SER A 86 10.62 16.85 22.10
CA SER A 86 9.20 16.47 22.06
C SER A 86 8.75 16.09 20.64
N THR A 87 9.17 16.87 19.64
CA THR A 87 8.87 16.56 18.24
C THR A 87 9.59 15.29 17.77
N ASN A 88 10.84 15.05 18.20
CA ASN A 88 11.57 13.83 17.89
C ASN A 88 10.88 12.58 18.45
N GLU A 89 10.44 12.63 19.70
CA GLU A 89 9.67 11.56 20.34
C GLU A 89 8.37 11.28 19.58
N ARG A 90 7.61 12.34 19.26
CA ARG A 90 6.39 12.22 18.46
C ARG A 90 6.64 11.58 17.09
N LEU A 91 7.72 11.96 16.42
CA LEU A 91 8.10 11.37 15.12
C LEU A 91 8.49 9.90 15.26
N LYS A 92 9.23 9.54 16.32
CA LYS A 92 9.57 8.14 16.63
C LYS A 92 8.32 7.30 16.87
N SER A 93 7.39 7.77 17.69
CA SER A 93 6.12 7.08 17.94
C SER A 93 5.30 6.90 16.66
N ARG A 94 5.20 7.94 15.83
CA ARG A 94 4.50 7.86 14.54
C ARG A 94 5.19 6.90 13.58
N LEU A 95 6.51 6.91 13.49
CA LEU A 95 7.28 5.96 12.69
C LEU A 95 7.05 4.52 13.16
N GLN A 96 7.03 4.29 14.47
CA GLN A 96 6.73 2.98 15.04
C GLN A 96 5.31 2.51 14.70
N GLY A 97 4.31 3.39 14.83
CA GLY A 97 2.93 3.12 14.43
C GLY A 97 2.83 2.76 12.95
N SER A 98 3.42 3.57 12.07
CA SER A 98 3.44 3.27 10.63
C SER A 98 4.17 1.96 10.29
N LYS A 99 5.23 1.59 11.01
CA LYS A 99 5.89 0.29 10.85
C LYS A 99 4.97 -0.88 11.24
N GLN A 100 4.22 -0.74 12.34
CA GLN A 100 3.25 -1.75 12.77
C GLN A 100 2.11 -1.88 11.77
N GLU A 101 1.54 -0.77 11.30
CA GLU A 101 0.52 -0.75 10.26
C GLU A 101 1.01 -1.42 8.97
N LEU A 102 2.25 -1.15 8.56
CA LEU A 102 2.84 -1.78 7.37
C LEU A 102 2.88 -3.31 7.51
N VAL A 103 3.29 -3.83 8.67
CA VAL A 103 3.31 -5.28 8.94
C VAL A 103 1.89 -5.86 8.92
N LEU A 104 0.91 -5.17 9.50
CA LEU A 104 -0.49 -5.61 9.45
C LEU A 104 -1.02 -5.68 8.01
N VAL A 105 -0.72 -4.66 7.19
CA VAL A 105 -1.13 -4.65 5.78
C VAL A 105 -0.42 -5.75 4.99
N GLN A 106 0.88 -5.97 5.21
CA GLN A 106 1.64 -7.04 4.57
C GLN A 106 1.06 -8.43 4.90
N THR A 107 0.82 -8.71 6.18
CA THR A 107 0.24 -10.00 6.60
C THR A 107 -1.18 -10.20 6.08
N GLN A 108 -1.98 -9.13 5.98
CA GLN A 108 -3.31 -9.21 5.36
C GLN A 108 -3.22 -9.49 3.86
N LEU A 109 -2.29 -8.84 3.15
CA LEU A 109 -2.06 -9.06 1.72
C LEU A 109 -1.61 -10.49 1.43
N GLU A 110 -0.67 -11.03 2.21
CA GLU A 110 -0.23 -12.42 2.14
C GLU A 110 -1.42 -13.38 2.34
N ARG A 111 -2.24 -13.14 3.36
CA ARG A 111 -3.43 -13.96 3.64
C ARG A 111 -4.44 -13.95 2.49
N VAL A 112 -4.71 -12.79 1.90
CA VAL A 112 -5.62 -12.66 0.75
C VAL A 112 -5.04 -13.36 -0.48
N THR A 113 -3.74 -13.20 -0.72
CA THR A 113 -3.05 -13.83 -1.85
C THR A 113 -3.06 -15.35 -1.72
N GLN A 114 -2.75 -15.88 -0.54
CA GLN A 114 -2.78 -17.33 -0.27
C GLN A 114 -4.19 -17.91 -0.42
N ARG A 115 -5.22 -17.19 0.05
CA ARG A 115 -6.62 -17.60 -0.17
C ARG A 115 -6.98 -17.65 -1.65
N LYS A 116 -6.55 -16.65 -2.43
CA LYS A 116 -6.80 -16.62 -3.88
C LYS A 116 -6.13 -17.80 -4.58
N ILE A 117 -4.87 -18.08 -4.25
CA ILE A 117 -4.12 -19.22 -4.81
C ILE A 117 -4.85 -20.52 -4.50
N THR A 118 -5.10 -20.80 -3.20
CA THR A 118 -5.77 -22.04 -2.78
C THR A 118 -7.19 -22.18 -3.32
N MET A 119 -7.94 -21.09 -3.51
CA MET A 119 -9.25 -21.15 -4.18
C MET A 119 -9.12 -21.48 -5.67
N THR A 120 -8.13 -20.90 -6.35
CA THR A 120 -7.90 -21.15 -7.78
C THR A 120 -7.47 -22.60 -8.01
N GLU A 121 -6.54 -23.11 -7.19
CA GLU A 121 -6.10 -24.50 -7.22
C GLU A 121 -7.28 -25.47 -7.02
N ARG A 122 -8.09 -25.27 -5.97
CA ARG A 122 -9.28 -26.10 -5.73
C ARG A 122 -10.30 -26.03 -6.87
N SER A 123 -10.45 -24.86 -7.49
CA SER A 123 -11.35 -24.70 -8.65
C SER A 123 -10.83 -25.47 -9.86
N ASN A 124 -9.52 -25.41 -10.12
CA ASN A 124 -8.88 -26.13 -11.21
C ASN A 124 -8.95 -27.64 -10.99
N GLU A 125 -8.64 -28.13 -9.78
CA GLU A 125 -8.77 -29.53 -9.40
C GLU A 125 -10.19 -30.05 -9.58
N ARG A 126 -11.20 -29.28 -9.11
CA ARG A 126 -12.61 -29.63 -9.32
C ARG A 126 -12.96 -29.70 -10.81
N SER A 127 -12.50 -28.74 -11.60
CA SER A 127 -12.76 -28.71 -13.05
C SER A 127 -12.16 -29.93 -13.74
N MET A 128 -10.91 -30.27 -13.44
CA MET A 128 -10.23 -31.45 -14.00
C MET A 128 -10.93 -32.76 -13.60
N LEU A 129 -11.30 -32.89 -12.33
CA LEU A 129 -12.03 -34.08 -11.86
C LEU A 129 -13.39 -34.24 -12.56
N GLU A 130 -14.09 -33.14 -12.82
CA GLU A 130 -15.36 -33.16 -13.56
C GLU A 130 -15.17 -33.51 -15.05
N THR A 131 -14.07 -33.08 -15.69
CA THR A 131 -13.76 -33.49 -17.07
C THR A 131 -13.40 -34.98 -17.12
N GLU A 132 -12.55 -35.47 -16.21
CA GLU A 132 -12.18 -36.89 -16.13
C GLU A 132 -13.40 -37.79 -15.88
N LYS A 133 -14.33 -37.38 -15.00
CA LYS A 133 -15.58 -38.11 -14.78
C LYS A 133 -16.46 -38.17 -16.04
N ARG A 134 -16.55 -37.08 -16.80
CA ARG A 134 -17.30 -37.06 -18.06
C ARG A 134 -16.66 -37.98 -19.09
N GLU A 135 -15.34 -37.90 -19.26
CA GLU A 135 -14.58 -38.77 -20.16
C GLU A 135 -14.74 -40.24 -19.78
N THR A 136 -14.65 -40.55 -18.48
CA THR A 136 -14.87 -41.90 -17.97
C THR A 136 -16.26 -42.43 -18.34
N ARG A 137 -17.32 -41.63 -18.17
CA ARG A 137 -18.69 -42.02 -18.56
C ARG A 137 -18.84 -42.23 -20.06
N VAL A 138 -18.20 -41.38 -20.87
CA VAL A 138 -18.21 -41.51 -22.33
C VAL A 138 -17.52 -42.80 -22.76
N LEU A 139 -16.34 -43.10 -22.19
CA LEU A 139 -15.61 -44.33 -22.46
C LEU A 139 -16.38 -45.57 -21.98
N GLN A 140 -16.97 -45.53 -20.78
CA GLN A 140 -17.81 -46.62 -20.26
C GLN A 140 -19.00 -46.90 -21.17
N LYS A 141 -19.68 -45.85 -21.66
CA LYS A 141 -20.76 -46.01 -22.63
C LYS A 141 -20.24 -46.65 -23.92
N LYS A 142 -19.10 -46.19 -24.43
CA LYS A 142 -18.52 -46.75 -25.66
C LYS A 142 -18.13 -48.22 -25.51
N ILE A 143 -17.61 -48.61 -24.35
CA ILE A 143 -17.32 -50.01 -24.01
C ILE A 143 -18.61 -50.82 -24.01
N SER A 144 -19.67 -50.34 -23.34
CA SER A 144 -20.98 -51.03 -23.33
C SER A 144 -21.55 -51.19 -24.74
N ASP A 145 -21.50 -50.15 -25.57
CA ASP A 145 -21.98 -50.22 -26.96
C ASP A 145 -21.18 -51.28 -27.76
N MET A 146 -19.84 -51.32 -27.59
CA MET A 146 -18.98 -52.33 -28.23
C MET A 146 -19.23 -53.75 -27.71
N GLU A 147 -19.50 -53.92 -26.41
CA GLU A 147 -19.84 -55.21 -25.83
C GLU A 147 -21.14 -55.77 -26.43
N ASP A 148 -22.14 -54.91 -26.66
CA ASP A 148 -23.40 -55.30 -27.29
C ASP A 148 -23.21 -55.61 -28.79
N GLU A 149 -22.39 -54.85 -29.52
CA GLU A 149 -22.01 -55.17 -30.91
C GLU A 149 -21.38 -56.56 -31.02
N VAL A 150 -20.50 -56.93 -30.08
CA VAL A 150 -19.85 -58.26 -30.04
C VAL A 150 -20.86 -59.38 -29.78
N LYS A 151 -21.83 -59.17 -28.90
CA LYS A 151 -22.92 -60.15 -28.65
C LYS A 151 -23.71 -60.39 -29.94
N VAL A 152 -24.17 -59.33 -30.60
CA VAL A 152 -24.94 -59.42 -31.85
C VAL A 152 -24.11 -60.12 -32.95
N GLN A 153 -22.82 -59.80 -33.09
CA GLN A 153 -21.96 -60.50 -34.05
C GLN A 153 -21.84 -62.00 -33.76
N THR A 154 -21.79 -62.38 -32.49
CA THR A 154 -21.70 -63.79 -32.08
C THR A 154 -22.99 -64.53 -32.41
N GLU A 155 -24.14 -63.92 -32.13
CA GLU A 155 -25.46 -64.47 -32.49
C GLU A 155 -25.61 -64.66 -34.00
N LEU A 156 -25.25 -63.63 -34.79
CA LEU A 156 -25.29 -63.71 -36.25
C LEU A 156 -24.34 -64.77 -36.81
N LYS A 157 -23.16 -64.96 -36.22
CA LYS A 157 -22.23 -66.03 -36.63
C LYS A 157 -22.82 -67.41 -36.37
N ASN A 158 -23.42 -67.61 -35.20
CA ASN A 158 -24.07 -68.88 -34.84
C ASN A 158 -25.26 -69.18 -35.76
N GLU A 159 -26.09 -68.18 -36.05
CA GLU A 159 -27.23 -68.33 -36.97
C GLU A 159 -26.77 -68.63 -38.40
N ASN A 160 -25.76 -67.92 -38.90
CA ASN A 160 -25.16 -68.22 -40.21
C ASN A 160 -24.60 -69.63 -40.27
N GLN A 161 -24.00 -70.13 -39.19
CA GLN A 161 -23.51 -71.51 -39.15
C GLN A 161 -24.66 -72.52 -39.22
N ARG A 162 -25.74 -72.29 -38.44
CA ARG A 162 -26.94 -73.13 -38.47
C ARG A 162 -27.56 -73.18 -39.86
N LEU A 163 -27.71 -72.03 -40.52
CA LEU A 163 -28.23 -71.94 -41.89
C LEU A 163 -27.33 -72.63 -42.91
N LYS A 164 -26.00 -72.57 -42.74
CA LYS A 164 -25.05 -73.31 -43.59
C LYS A 164 -25.22 -74.81 -43.42
N ASP A 165 -25.40 -75.29 -42.20
CA ASP A 165 -25.60 -76.70 -41.91
C ASP A 165 -26.93 -77.21 -42.51
N GLU A 166 -28.00 -76.42 -42.39
CA GLU A 166 -29.31 -76.68 -42.99
C GLU A 166 -29.25 -76.68 -44.52
N ASN A 167 -28.66 -75.66 -45.13
CA ASN A 167 -28.45 -75.60 -46.58
C ASN A 167 -27.61 -76.77 -47.08
N GLY A 168 -26.56 -77.15 -46.33
CA GLY A 168 -25.76 -78.34 -46.63
C GLY A 168 -26.59 -79.62 -46.58
N ALA A 169 -27.51 -79.74 -45.63
CA ALA A 169 -28.44 -80.87 -45.55
C ALA A 169 -29.41 -80.90 -46.75
N LEU A 170 -29.99 -79.76 -47.12
CA LEU A 170 -30.90 -79.65 -48.25
C LEU A 170 -30.22 -79.98 -49.58
N ILE A 171 -29.02 -79.45 -49.84
CA ILE A 171 -28.22 -79.78 -51.04
C ILE A 171 -27.97 -81.29 -51.13
N ARG A 172 -27.63 -81.94 -50.01
CA ARG A 172 -27.47 -83.40 -49.98
C ARG A 172 -28.77 -84.13 -50.33
N VAL A 173 -29.92 -83.68 -49.83
CA VAL A 173 -31.23 -84.29 -50.16
C VAL A 173 -31.55 -84.12 -51.65
N ILE A 174 -31.44 -82.91 -52.19
CA ILE A 174 -31.68 -82.62 -53.61
C ILE A 174 -30.77 -83.47 -54.50
N SER A 175 -29.49 -83.59 -54.14
CA SER A 175 -28.51 -84.36 -54.91
C SER A 175 -28.84 -85.87 -54.96
N LYS A 176 -29.51 -86.42 -53.95
CA LYS A 176 -30.00 -87.82 -53.95
C LYS A 176 -31.25 -87.99 -54.81
N LEU A 177 -32.10 -86.97 -54.89
CA LEU A 177 -33.35 -86.98 -55.66
C LEU A 177 -33.15 -86.63 -57.14
N SER A 178 -32.00 -86.03 -57.51
CA SER A 178 -31.71 -85.56 -58.88
C SER A 178 -30.88 -86.55 -59.72
N LYS A 179 -30.74 -87.79 -59.27
CA LYS A 179 -30.15 -88.91 -60.03
C LYS A 179 -31.26 -89.85 -60.47
#